data_AF-A0A9P4Y8R0-F1
#
_entry.id   AF-A0A9P4Y8R0-F1
#
_cell.length_a   1.000
_cell.length_b   1.000
_cell.length_c   1.000
_cell.angle_alpha   90.00
_cell.angle_beta   90.00
_cell.angle_gamma   90.00
#
_symmetry.space_group_name_H-M   'P 1'
#
loop_
_entity.id
_entity.type
_entity.pdbx_description
1 polymer ?
#
loop_
_entity_poly.entity_id
_entity_poly.type
_entity_poly.pdbx_seq_one_letter_code
_entity_poly.pdbx_strand_id
1 'polypeptide(L)'
;ELGLDEEVSAAKKPKAPRVKLDAEKLLSDKGLAELRRMARDLELKGKGHEWGDAARLLSLYQGWLDGLFPRGKFLDALAMVEKTGHNQVVKKVREAMINE
;
A
#
# COMPACT_ATOMS: atom_id res chain seq x y z
N GLU A 1 -11.27 -44.93 35.72
CA GLU A 1 -10.96 -43.52 35.41
C GLU A 1 -10.30 -43.47 34.05
N LEU A 2 -11.03 -43.02 33.03
CA LEU A 2 -10.51 -42.83 31.69
C LEU A 2 -9.84 -41.46 31.66
N GLY A 3 -8.53 -41.45 31.91
CA GLY A 3 -7.69 -40.32 31.60
C GLY A 3 -7.68 -40.09 30.09
N LEU A 4 -7.82 -38.82 29.71
CA LEU A 4 -7.21 -38.10 28.60
C LEU A 4 -8.14 -36.96 28.15
N ASP A 5 -8.32 -35.97 29.02
CA ASP A 5 -8.59 -34.60 28.58
C ASP A 5 -7.27 -34.03 28.08
N GLU A 6 -6.89 -34.39 26.85
CA GLU A 6 -5.79 -33.72 26.16
C GLU A 6 -6.31 -32.41 25.57
N GLU A 7 -6.47 -31.39 26.44
CA GLU A 7 -6.67 -30.02 26.00
C GLU A 7 -5.48 -29.60 25.14
N VAL A 8 -5.66 -29.62 23.83
CA VAL A 8 -4.69 -29.10 22.87
C VAL A 8 -4.59 -27.60 23.10
N SER A 9 -3.64 -27.18 23.95
CA SER A 9 -3.33 -25.77 24.14
C SER A 9 -2.71 -25.25 22.84
N ALA A 10 -3.55 -24.71 21.96
CA ALA A 10 -3.10 -24.02 20.76
C ALA A 10 -2.38 -22.74 21.18
N ALA A 11 -1.08 -22.85 21.47
CA ALA A 11 -0.20 -21.71 21.70
C ALA A 11 -0.30 -20.80 20.47
N LYS A 12 -1.01 -19.68 20.62
CA LYS A 12 -1.24 -18.71 19.54
C LYS A 12 0.13 -18.22 19.07
N LYS A 13 0.55 -18.67 17.88
CA LYS A 13 1.75 -18.15 17.21
C LYS A 13 1.70 -16.62 17.27
N PRO A 14 2.79 -15.94 17.68
CA PRO A 14 2.79 -14.48 17.77
C PRO A 14 2.39 -13.93 16.40
N LYS A 15 1.30 -13.14 16.39
CA LYS A 15 0.82 -12.50 15.17
C LYS A 15 1.98 -11.67 14.62
N ALA A 16 2.36 -11.94 13.37
CA ALA A 16 3.39 -11.16 12.69
C ALA A 16 3.07 -9.66 12.87
N PRO A 17 4.06 -8.82 13.20
CA PRO A 17 3.84 -7.41 13.46
C PRO A 17 3.01 -6.81 12.31
N ARG A 18 1.91 -6.15 12.66
CA ARG A 18 1.05 -5.47 11.67
C ARG A 18 1.96 -4.58 10.84
N VAL A 19 2.11 -4.89 9.56
CA VAL A 19 2.93 -4.08 8.66
C VAL A 19 2.31 -2.69 8.67
N LYS A 20 2.98 -1.72 9.30
CA LYS A 20 2.53 -0.33 9.29
C LYS A 20 2.99 0.29 7.99
N LEU A 21 2.10 0.99 7.31
CA LEU A 21 2.47 1.96 6.28
C LEU A 21 2.69 3.27 7.02
N ASP A 22 3.95 3.68 7.13
CA ASP A 22 4.40 4.87 7.85
C ASP A 22 5.08 5.85 6.88
N ALA A 23 5.41 7.03 7.38
CA ALA A 23 6.03 8.07 6.57
C ALA A 23 7.36 7.61 5.96
N GLU A 24 8.15 6.82 6.69
CA GLU A 24 9.42 6.29 6.20
C GLU A 24 9.23 5.38 4.98
N LYS A 25 8.27 4.45 5.03
CA LYS A 25 7.96 3.60 3.87
C LYS A 25 7.38 4.39 2.70
N LEU A 26 6.50 5.34 2.96
CA LEU A 26 5.89 6.14 1.90
C LEU A 26 6.92 7.05 1.21
N LEU A 27 7.94 7.50 1.93
CA LEU A 27 9.04 8.32 1.42
C LEU A 27 10.26 7.53 0.95
N SER A 28 10.27 6.20 1.14
CA SER A 28 11.34 5.34 0.64
C SER A 28 11.35 5.26 -0.89
N ASP A 29 12.40 4.69 -1.46
CA ASP A 29 12.52 4.48 -2.91
C ASP A 29 11.33 3.69 -3.50
N LYS A 30 10.78 2.74 -2.73
CA LYS A 30 9.60 1.93 -3.10
C LYS A 30 8.26 2.65 -2.89
N GLY A 31 8.29 3.85 -2.31
CA GLY A 31 7.14 4.68 -1.98
C GLY A 31 6.72 5.59 -3.13
N LEU A 32 6.63 6.89 -2.86
CA LEU A 32 6.20 7.90 -3.84
C LEU A 32 7.14 8.00 -5.05
N ALA A 33 8.44 7.74 -4.87
CA ALA A 33 9.41 7.74 -5.97
C ALA A 33 9.11 6.65 -7.02
N GLU A 34 8.85 5.42 -6.58
CA GLU A 34 8.46 4.32 -7.45
C GLU A 34 7.10 4.58 -8.13
N LEU A 35 6.11 5.13 -7.41
CA LEU A 35 4.83 5.51 -8.00
C LEU A 35 5.02 6.52 -9.15
N ARG A 36 5.87 7.54 -8.95
CA ARG A 36 6.20 8.52 -10.00
C ARG A 36 6.89 7.86 -11.19
N ARG A 37 7.73 6.84 -10.96
CA ARG A 37 8.37 6.06 -12.03
C ARG A 37 7.34 5.27 -12.83
N MET A 38 6.52 4.46 -12.16
CA MET A 38 5.47 3.66 -12.79
C MET A 38 4.48 4.52 -13.56
N ALA A 39 4.13 5.70 -13.03
CA ALA A 39 3.19 6.63 -13.66
C ALA A 39 3.70 7.21 -14.98
N ARG A 40 5.03 7.30 -15.18
CA ARG A 40 5.59 7.76 -16.48
C ARG A 40 5.41 6.73 -17.59
N ASP A 41 5.37 5.45 -17.22
CA ASP A 41 5.18 4.34 -18.16
C ASP A 41 3.68 4.02 -18.36
N LEU A 42 2.77 4.73 -17.67
CA LEU A 42 1.34 4.53 -17.78
C LEU A 42 0.79 5.21 -19.04
N GLU A 43 0.44 4.42 -20.04
CA GLU A 43 -0.22 4.89 -21.26
C GLU A 43 -1.75 4.82 -21.13
N LEU A 44 -2.39 5.99 -21.19
CA LEU A 44 -3.85 6.12 -21.24
C LEU A 44 -4.28 6.47 -22.67
N LYS A 45 -5.33 5.79 -23.15
CA LYS A 45 -5.83 5.97 -24.51
C LYS A 45 -6.77 7.17 -24.65
N GLY A 46 -7.46 7.53 -23.58
CA GLY A 46 -8.39 8.65 -23.53
C GLY A 46 -9.81 8.26 -23.96
N LYS A 47 -10.50 9.20 -24.62
CA LYS A 47 -11.94 9.11 -24.92
C LYS A 47 -12.29 7.81 -25.65
N GLY A 48 -13.32 7.11 -25.16
CA GLY A 48 -13.75 5.81 -25.68
C GLY A 48 -13.03 4.60 -25.08
N HIS A 49 -12.02 4.82 -24.23
CA HIS A 49 -11.29 3.78 -23.51
C HIS A 49 -11.34 3.94 -21.98
N GLU A 50 -12.24 4.79 -21.47
CA GLU A 50 -12.31 5.21 -20.07
C GLU A 50 -12.32 4.05 -19.08
N TRP A 51 -13.10 2.99 -19.34
CA TRP A 51 -13.12 1.81 -18.48
C TRP A 51 -11.75 1.10 -18.46
N GLY A 52 -11.14 0.94 -19.63
CA GLY A 52 -9.83 0.31 -19.75
C GLY A 52 -8.71 1.16 -19.15
N ASP A 53 -8.79 2.48 -19.30
CA ASP A 53 -7.87 3.44 -18.69
C ASP A 53 -8.00 3.44 -17.16
N ALA A 54 -9.24 3.43 -16.64
CA ALA A 54 -9.49 3.32 -15.21
C ALA A 54 -8.98 2.00 -14.63
N ALA A 55 -9.19 0.88 -15.35
CA ALA A 55 -8.64 -0.41 -14.96
C ALA A 55 -7.10 -0.39 -14.92
N ARG A 56 -6.44 0.17 -15.93
CA ARG A 56 -4.98 0.36 -15.97
C ARG A 56 -4.49 1.20 -14.78
N LEU A 57 -5.18 2.30 -14.49
CA LEU A 57 -4.84 3.17 -13.37
C LEU A 57 -4.94 2.43 -12.03
N LEU A 58 -6.02 1.67 -11.81
CA LEU A 58 -6.18 0.86 -10.61
C LEU A 58 -5.11 -0.21 -10.49
N SER A 59 -4.79 -0.92 -11.57
CA SER A 59 -3.73 -1.93 -11.57
C SER A 59 -2.36 -1.35 -11.23
N LEU A 60 -2.06 -0.13 -11.68
CA LEU A 60 -0.84 0.57 -11.29
C LEU A 60 -0.79 0.82 -9.78
N TYR A 61 -1.88 1.35 -9.19
CA TYR A 61 -1.94 1.58 -7.75
C TYR A 61 -1.91 0.28 -6.94
N GLN A 62 -2.53 -0.79 -7.43
CA GLN A 62 -2.48 -2.10 -6.79
C GLN A 62 -1.05 -2.66 -6.77
N GLY A 63 -0.36 -2.66 -7.92
CA GLY A 63 1.03 -3.14 -7.98
C GLY A 63 1.98 -2.31 -7.11
N TRP A 64 1.80 -0.98 -7.08
CA TRP A 64 2.55 -0.10 -6.18
C TRP A 64 2.30 -0.41 -4.71
N LEU A 65 1.04 -0.56 -4.30
CA LEU A 65 0.67 -0.87 -2.91
C LEU A 65 1.11 -2.27 -2.48
N ASP A 66 1.08 -3.26 -3.37
CA ASP A 66 1.60 -4.59 -3.06
C ASP A 66 3.10 -4.56 -2.75
N GLY A 67 3.85 -3.66 -3.38
CA GLY A 67 5.26 -3.40 -3.05
C GLY A 67 5.51 -2.83 -1.65
N LEU A 68 4.52 -2.08 -1.10
CA LEU A 68 4.61 -1.41 0.20
C LEU A 68 3.92 -2.18 1.34
N PHE A 69 2.83 -2.87 1.04
CA PHE A 69 1.92 -3.49 1.99
C PHE A 69 1.25 -4.76 1.42
N PRO A 70 2.03 -5.83 1.16
CA PRO A 70 1.62 -7.02 0.40
C PRO A 70 0.54 -7.90 1.06
N ARG A 71 0.12 -7.59 2.29
CA ARG A 71 -0.87 -8.40 3.04
C ARG A 71 -2.13 -7.60 3.39
N GLY A 72 -2.27 -6.41 2.83
CA GLY A 72 -3.40 -5.53 3.03
C GLY A 72 -4.52 -5.72 2.04
N LYS A 73 -5.74 -5.39 2.44
CA LYS A 73 -6.77 -5.06 1.46
C LYS A 73 -6.41 -3.71 0.84
N PHE A 74 -6.62 -3.59 -0.47
CA PHE A 74 -6.36 -2.36 -1.22
C PHE A 74 -7.02 -1.12 -0.59
N LEU A 75 -8.29 -1.24 -0.19
CA LEU A 75 -9.04 -0.14 0.45
C LEU A 75 -8.43 0.27 1.80
N ASP A 76 -8.01 -0.70 2.62
CA ASP A 76 -7.36 -0.42 3.90
C ASP A 76 -6.01 0.28 3.67
N ALA A 77 -5.26 -0.17 2.66
CA ALA A 77 -3.99 0.43 2.27
C ALA A 77 -4.16 1.88 1.81
N LEU A 78 -5.19 2.19 1.01
CA LEU A 78 -5.52 3.56 0.60
C LEU A 78 -5.83 4.46 1.81
N ALA A 79 -6.67 4.00 2.74
CA ALA A 79 -6.97 4.76 3.96
C ALA A 79 -5.72 5.00 4.81
N MET A 80 -4.80 4.03 4.87
CA MET A 80 -3.53 4.20 5.56
C MET A 80 -2.59 5.18 4.85
N VAL A 81 -2.55 5.17 3.51
CA VAL A 81 -1.80 6.15 2.71
C VAL A 81 -2.36 7.55 2.90
N GLU A 82 -3.68 7.74 2.84
CA GLU A 82 -4.34 9.03 3.07
C GLU A 82 -3.99 9.58 4.46
N LYS A 83 -4.13 8.75 5.49
CA LYS A 83 -3.75 9.13 6.86
C LYS A 83 -2.28 9.52 6.97
N THR A 84 -1.39 8.77 6.32
CA THR A 84 0.05 9.03 6.33
C THR A 84 0.40 10.29 5.53
N GLY A 85 -0.36 10.59 4.46
CA GLY A 85 -0.22 11.78 3.63
C GLY A 85 -0.46 13.09 4.36
N HIS A 86 -1.23 13.08 5.46
CA HIS A 86 -1.42 14.25 6.34
C HIS A 86 -0.22 14.55 7.25
N ASN A 87 0.80 13.68 7.29
CA ASN A 87 2.03 13.95 8.01
C ASN A 87 2.79 15.14 7.39
N GLN A 88 3.25 16.07 8.21
CA GLN A 88 3.92 17.30 7.77
C GLN A 88 5.20 17.03 6.95
N VAL A 89 5.96 15.99 7.30
CA VAL A 89 7.17 15.60 6.56
C VAL A 89 6.80 15.10 5.16
N VAL A 90 5.77 14.25 5.07
CA VAL A 90 5.27 13.72 3.80
C VAL A 90 4.73 14.85 2.94
N LYS A 91 3.96 15.79 3.53
CA LYS A 91 3.45 16.97 2.83
C LYS A 91 4.58 17.83 2.26
N LYS A 92 5.59 18.16 3.05
CA LYS A 92 6.74 18.96 2.61
C LYS A 92 7.50 18.31 1.45
N VAL A 93 7.73 17.00 1.52
CA VAL A 93 8.39 16.26 0.42
C VAL A 93 7.52 16.24 -0.82
N ARG A 94 6.22 15.99 -0.69
CA ARG A 94 5.27 16.03 -1.83
C ARG A 94 5.26 17.39 -2.51
N GLU A 95 5.25 18.48 -1.74
CA GLU A 95 5.31 19.84 -2.28
C GLU A 95 6.62 20.08 -3.04
N ALA A 96 7.76 19.64 -2.50
CA ALA A 96 9.04 19.73 -3.20
C ALA A 96 9.03 18.96 -4.53
N MET A 97 8.48 17.74 -4.55
CA MET A 97 8.40 16.91 -5.78
C MET A 97 7.47 17.48 -6.86
N ILE A 98 6.45 18.25 -6.47
CA ILE A 98 5.50 18.90 -7.41
C ILE A 98 6.10 20.16 -8.01
N ASN A 99 6.94 20.87 -7.25
CA ASN A 99 7.59 22.11 -7.67
C ASN A 99 8.87 21.88 -8.48
N GLU A 100 9.26 20.62 -8.71
CA GLU A 100 10.30 20.20 -9.66
C GLU A 100 9.77 20.10 -11.08
#